data_AF-A0A1G4E565-F1
#
_entry.id   AF-A0A1G4E565-F1
#
_cell.length_a   1.000
_cell.length_b   1.000
_cell.length_c   1.000
_cell.angle_alpha   90.00
_cell.angle_beta   90.00
_cell.angle_gamma   90.00
#
_symmetry.space_group_name_H-M   'P 1'
#
loop_
_entity.id
_entity.type
_entity.pdbx_description
1 polymer ?
#
loop_
_entity_poly.entity_id
_entity_poly.type
_entity_poly.pdbx_seq_one_letter_code
_entity_poly.pdbx_strand_id
1 'polypeptide(L)'
;MENNDVLGKYDDGCSKMQNEEAFRRITFSNMPCEKFKYLFSLKTNNNPDISNDDDYYNYINFLLNYYISGRNSNYTISVKDFYHALQKHDTNFDSEKKLEDKLYNINNDDFENMCILYNLYSNYNKIFKDKQVVCAERASCLQYSKACYREYKRGLIKCLNNNINFRKALHEFKNMYILNNQSVSSHVFSYSDLIDLPKDDDVYYEIYGGLNNWKNIVIMIFSILVPMIGMFLYFYKVNKIVIK
;
A
#
# COMPACT_ATOMS: atom_id res chain seq x y z
N MET A 1 9.71 16.39 8.59
CA MET A 1 9.22 16.46 9.97
C MET A 1 8.45 17.77 10.04
N GLU A 2 7.13 17.71 9.96
CA GLU A 2 6.27 18.92 9.98
C GLU A 2 6.27 19.48 11.41
N ASN A 3 6.42 20.79 11.56
CA ASN A 3 6.54 21.46 12.85
C ASN A 3 5.17 21.49 13.54
N ASN A 4 5.04 20.96 14.75
CA ASN A 4 3.76 20.85 15.47
C ASN A 4 3.04 22.21 15.64
N ASP A 5 3.80 23.30 15.66
CA ASP A 5 3.30 24.68 15.73
C ASP A 5 2.47 25.10 14.49
N VAL A 6 2.79 24.54 13.31
CA VAL A 6 2.06 24.84 12.06
C VAL A 6 0.70 24.12 12.04
N LEU A 7 0.64 22.90 12.57
CA LEU A 7 -0.57 22.09 12.59
C LEU A 7 -1.62 22.64 13.58
N GLY A 8 -1.20 23.28 14.67
CA GLY A 8 -2.13 23.87 15.65
C GLY A 8 -3.11 24.89 15.05
N LYS A 9 -2.73 25.57 13.97
CA LYS A 9 -3.61 26.50 13.23
C LYS A 9 -4.79 25.82 12.54
N TYR A 10 -4.75 24.50 12.42
CA TYR A 10 -5.75 23.72 11.74
C TYR A 10 -6.59 22.87 12.70
N ASP A 11 -6.47 23.03 14.02
CA ASP A 11 -7.25 22.24 15.00
C ASP A 11 -8.75 22.58 15.04
N ASP A 12 -9.16 23.72 14.50
CA ASP A 12 -10.58 24.13 14.52
C ASP A 12 -11.49 23.02 13.99
N GLY A 13 -12.46 22.62 14.81
CA GLY A 13 -13.42 21.54 14.52
C GLY A 13 -12.87 20.11 14.63
N CYS A 14 -11.56 19.90 14.60
CA CYS A 14 -10.94 18.57 14.61
C CYS A 14 -11.22 17.81 15.90
N SER A 15 -10.96 18.43 17.06
CA SER A 15 -11.25 17.85 18.37
C SER A 15 -12.75 17.53 18.55
N LYS A 16 -13.66 18.32 17.98
CA LYS A 16 -15.10 18.06 18.07
C LYS A 16 -15.54 16.89 17.18
N MET A 17 -15.05 16.85 15.95
CA MET A 17 -15.29 15.75 15.00
C MET A 17 -14.82 14.40 15.57
N GLN A 18 -13.63 14.36 16.17
CA GLN A 18 -13.09 13.13 16.78
C GLN A 18 -13.98 12.59 17.92
N ASN A 19 -14.74 13.46 18.58
CA ASN A 19 -15.64 13.08 19.67
C ASN A 19 -17.01 12.58 19.20
N GLU A 20 -17.32 12.64 17.90
CA GLU A 20 -18.54 12.05 17.34
C GLU A 20 -18.49 10.52 17.41
N GLU A 21 -19.65 9.89 17.63
CA GLU A 21 -19.76 8.45 17.85
C GLU A 21 -19.10 7.61 16.74
N ALA A 22 -19.27 8.03 15.48
CA ALA A 22 -18.65 7.36 14.34
C ALA A 22 -17.12 7.31 14.46
N PHE A 23 -16.49 8.38 14.95
CA PHE A 23 -15.04 8.53 14.97
C PHE A 23 -14.39 8.09 16.29
N ARG A 24 -15.15 7.92 17.37
CA ARG A 24 -14.64 7.46 18.69
C ARG A 24 -13.92 6.12 18.65
N ARG A 25 -14.28 5.24 17.71
CA ARG A 25 -13.66 3.92 17.54
C ARG A 25 -12.47 3.93 16.58
N ILE A 26 -12.17 5.08 15.96
CA ILE A 26 -11.00 5.27 15.13
C ILE A 26 -9.86 5.76 16.01
N THR A 27 -8.82 4.95 16.12
CA THR A 27 -7.55 5.42 16.67
C THR A 27 -6.87 6.29 15.61
N PHE A 28 -7.10 7.61 15.63
CA PHE A 28 -6.44 8.59 14.76
C PHE A 28 -4.97 8.80 15.12
N SER A 29 -4.20 7.74 15.22
CA SER A 29 -2.82 7.89 15.64
C SER A 29 -1.90 8.34 14.51
N ASN A 30 -2.36 8.77 13.30
CA ASN A 30 -1.48 9.38 12.27
C ASN A 30 -2.10 10.02 10.99
N MET A 31 -3.42 10.23 10.84
CA MET A 31 -3.90 11.36 10.01
C MET A 31 -4.73 12.29 10.86
N PRO A 32 -4.06 13.27 11.46
CA PRO A 32 -4.73 14.34 12.17
C PRO A 32 -5.62 15.07 11.19
N CYS A 33 -6.85 15.36 11.59
CA CYS A 33 -7.74 16.26 10.87
C CYS A 33 -7.01 17.57 10.49
N GLU A 34 -6.12 18.04 11.36
CA GLU A 34 -5.24 19.18 11.14
C GLU A 34 -4.34 19.00 9.91
N LYS A 35 -3.81 17.79 9.70
CA LYS A 35 -2.96 17.49 8.54
C LYS A 35 -3.76 17.48 7.24
N PHE A 36 -4.98 16.96 7.27
CA PHE A 36 -5.88 17.01 6.10
C PHE A 36 -6.19 18.46 5.73
N LYS A 37 -6.56 19.29 6.71
CA LYS A 37 -6.81 20.72 6.53
C LYS A 37 -5.56 21.45 6.03
N TYR A 38 -4.39 21.15 6.59
CA TYR A 38 -3.11 21.70 6.14
C TYR A 38 -2.83 21.34 4.68
N LEU A 39 -2.96 20.08 4.30
CA LEU A 39 -2.79 19.65 2.91
C LEU A 39 -3.73 20.40 1.97
N PHE A 40 -5.02 20.51 2.31
CA PHE A 40 -5.95 21.29 1.51
C PHE A 40 -5.54 22.77 1.39
N SER A 41 -5.07 23.38 2.49
CA SER A 41 -4.64 24.79 2.50
C SER A 41 -3.44 25.08 1.60
N LEU A 42 -2.56 24.10 1.37
CA LEU A 42 -1.40 24.27 0.48
C LEU A 42 -1.83 24.52 -0.97
N LYS A 43 -3.02 24.02 -1.36
CA LYS A 43 -3.58 24.32 -2.68
C LYS A 43 -4.18 25.73 -2.76
N THR A 44 -4.96 26.09 -1.75
CA THR A 44 -5.69 27.38 -1.74
C THR A 44 -4.76 28.58 -1.68
N ASN A 45 -3.54 28.40 -1.17
CA ASN A 45 -2.53 29.45 -1.08
C ASN A 45 -1.72 29.66 -2.37
N ASN A 46 -2.19 29.15 -3.53
CA ASN A 46 -1.55 29.30 -4.84
C ASN A 46 -0.06 28.93 -4.85
N ASN A 47 0.29 27.77 -4.29
CA ASN A 47 1.66 27.29 -4.32
C ASN A 47 2.10 27.01 -5.78
N PRO A 48 3.09 27.72 -6.33
CA PRO A 48 3.49 27.63 -7.74
C PRO A 48 4.03 26.25 -8.14
N ASP A 49 4.40 25.40 -7.18
CA ASP A 49 4.91 24.04 -7.42
C ASP A 49 3.80 23.00 -7.71
N ILE A 50 2.52 23.37 -7.62
CA ILE A 50 1.39 22.45 -7.87
C ILE A 50 0.92 22.59 -9.32
N SER A 51 1.41 21.72 -10.21
CA SER A 51 1.25 21.84 -11.67
C SER A 51 -0.16 21.58 -12.22
N ASN A 52 -1.05 20.91 -11.47
CA ASN A 52 -2.44 20.62 -11.88
C ASN A 52 -3.38 20.52 -10.68
N ASP A 53 -4.54 21.17 -10.74
CA ASP A 53 -5.56 21.17 -9.68
C ASP A 53 -6.13 19.77 -9.43
N ASP A 54 -6.45 19.05 -10.51
CA ASP A 54 -7.09 17.73 -10.40
C ASP A 54 -6.14 16.68 -9.81
N ASP A 55 -4.85 16.69 -10.20
CA ASP A 55 -3.87 15.75 -9.65
C ASP A 55 -3.64 15.99 -8.15
N TYR A 56 -3.68 17.25 -7.72
CA TYR A 56 -3.54 17.59 -6.31
C TYR A 56 -4.74 17.12 -5.48
N TYR A 57 -5.96 17.35 -5.98
CA TYR A 57 -7.17 16.87 -5.30
C TYR A 57 -7.26 15.34 -5.31
N ASN A 58 -6.85 14.68 -6.39
CA ASN A 58 -6.73 13.23 -6.46
C ASN A 58 -5.73 12.71 -5.40
N TYR A 59 -4.60 13.40 -5.22
CA TYR A 59 -3.64 13.07 -4.18
C TYR A 59 -4.19 13.27 -2.76
N ILE A 60 -4.91 14.37 -2.51
CA ILE A 60 -5.63 14.57 -1.24
C ILE A 60 -6.64 13.44 -0.98
N ASN A 61 -7.44 13.09 -1.99
CA ASN A 61 -8.42 12.01 -1.88
C ASN A 61 -7.73 10.67 -1.56
N PHE A 62 -6.63 10.36 -2.24
CA PHE A 62 -5.83 9.17 -1.96
C PHE A 62 -5.28 9.18 -0.53
N LEU A 63 -4.68 10.28 -0.06
CA LEU A 63 -4.15 10.36 1.29
C LEU A 63 -5.24 10.15 2.33
N LEU A 64 -6.42 10.78 2.15
CA LEU A 64 -7.52 10.59 3.09
C LEU A 64 -7.94 9.12 3.15
N ASN A 65 -8.15 8.46 2.01
CA ASN A 65 -8.39 7.01 1.95
C ASN A 65 -7.27 6.21 2.66
N TYR A 66 -6.01 6.50 2.35
CA TYR A 66 -4.84 5.80 2.90
C TYR A 66 -4.86 5.75 4.43
N TYR A 67 -5.17 6.88 5.04
CA TYR A 67 -5.09 7.02 6.48
C TYR A 67 -6.36 6.59 7.22
N ILE A 68 -7.55 6.75 6.64
CA ILE A 68 -8.78 6.25 7.27
C ILE A 68 -8.90 4.72 7.15
N SER A 69 -8.36 4.13 6.06
CA SER A 69 -8.39 2.68 5.83
C SER A 69 -7.24 1.95 6.51
N GLY A 70 -6.10 2.61 6.77
CA GLY A 70 -4.83 1.96 7.12
C GLY A 70 -4.69 1.35 8.52
N ARG A 71 -5.71 1.37 9.40
CA ARG A 71 -5.60 0.82 10.77
C ARG A 71 -6.85 0.15 11.37
N ASN A 72 -7.99 0.12 10.67
CA ASN A 72 -9.24 -0.42 11.22
C ASN A 72 -9.81 -1.50 10.30
N SER A 73 -9.56 -2.78 10.62
CA SER A 73 -10.09 -3.91 9.83
C SER A 73 -11.61 -4.09 9.96
N ASN A 74 -12.24 -3.46 10.96
CA ASN A 74 -13.63 -3.74 11.34
C ASN A 74 -14.55 -2.51 11.29
N TYR A 75 -14.05 -1.33 10.91
CA TYR A 75 -14.84 -0.10 10.91
C TYR A 75 -14.34 0.86 9.82
N THR A 76 -15.13 1.02 8.76
CA THR A 76 -14.83 1.90 7.63
C THR A 76 -15.75 3.10 7.67
N ILE A 77 -15.23 4.26 8.06
CA ILE A 77 -15.88 5.54 7.77
C ILE A 77 -15.56 5.88 6.31
N SER A 78 -16.53 6.40 5.57
CA SER A 78 -16.28 6.85 4.21
C SER A 78 -15.49 8.16 4.20
N VAL A 79 -14.74 8.45 3.13
CA VAL A 79 -14.04 9.75 3.02
C VAL A 79 -15.02 10.93 3.06
N LYS A 80 -16.24 10.72 2.57
CA LYS A 80 -17.30 11.74 2.56
C LYS A 80 -17.86 11.98 3.96
N ASP A 81 -18.05 10.93 4.76
CA ASP A 81 -18.50 11.08 6.14
C ASP A 81 -17.46 11.84 6.96
N PHE A 82 -16.17 11.54 6.77
CA PHE A 82 -15.08 12.33 7.36
C PHE A 82 -15.18 13.81 6.98
N TYR A 83 -15.32 14.10 5.69
CA TYR A 83 -15.40 15.47 5.19
C TYR A 83 -16.62 16.24 5.73
N HIS A 84 -17.81 15.64 5.73
CA HIS A 84 -19.02 16.29 6.24
C HIS A 84 -19.00 16.49 7.75
N ALA A 85 -18.46 15.53 8.51
CA ALA A 85 -18.29 15.69 9.95
C ALA A 85 -17.31 16.81 10.26
N LEU A 86 -16.26 16.98 9.45
CA LEU A 86 -15.34 18.11 9.56
C LEU A 86 -16.04 19.44 9.27
N GLN A 87 -16.75 19.57 8.15
CA GLN A 87 -17.49 20.80 7.81
C GLN A 87 -18.54 21.17 8.86
N LYS A 88 -19.20 20.18 9.47
CA LYS A 88 -20.16 20.40 10.55
C LYS A 88 -19.51 21.05 11.77
N HIS A 89 -18.25 20.72 12.06
CA HIS A 89 -17.53 21.18 13.23
C HIS A 89 -16.58 22.36 12.98
N ASP A 90 -16.25 22.62 11.72
CA ASP A 90 -15.56 23.81 11.21
C ASP A 90 -16.26 24.28 9.93
N THR A 91 -17.24 25.18 10.08
CA THR A 91 -18.04 25.68 8.95
C THR A 91 -17.25 26.56 7.97
N ASN A 92 -16.06 27.00 8.36
CA ASN A 92 -15.17 27.77 7.48
C ASN A 92 -14.29 26.85 6.63
N PHE A 93 -14.13 25.59 7.03
CA PHE A 93 -13.37 24.62 6.27
C PHE A 93 -14.06 24.32 4.93
N ASP A 94 -13.34 24.62 3.84
CA ASP A 94 -13.81 24.40 2.47
C ASP A 94 -15.23 24.96 2.22
N SER A 95 -15.45 26.21 2.64
CA SER A 95 -16.75 26.90 2.50
C SER A 95 -17.21 27.04 1.05
N GLU A 96 -16.26 27.05 0.11
CA GLU A 96 -16.50 27.03 -1.34
C GLU A 96 -16.75 25.62 -1.91
N LYS A 97 -16.72 24.58 -1.07
CA LYS A 97 -17.01 23.18 -1.42
C LYS A 97 -16.12 22.63 -2.54
N LYS A 98 -14.84 23.02 -2.59
CA LYS A 98 -13.88 22.58 -3.62
C LYS A 98 -13.59 21.08 -3.54
N LEU A 99 -13.71 20.47 -2.36
CA LEU A 99 -13.47 19.04 -2.15
C LEU A 99 -14.71 18.16 -2.30
N GLU A 100 -15.92 18.72 -2.27
CA GLU A 100 -17.18 17.96 -2.17
C GLU A 100 -17.33 16.89 -3.27
N ASP A 101 -17.01 17.26 -4.52
CA ASP A 101 -17.05 16.36 -5.68
C ASP A 101 -15.71 15.68 -6.00
N LYS A 102 -14.66 15.99 -5.24
CA LYS A 102 -13.30 15.43 -5.45
C LYS A 102 -12.98 14.28 -4.49
N LEU A 103 -13.72 14.17 -3.38
CA LEU A 103 -13.54 13.11 -2.39
C LEU A 103 -14.46 11.92 -2.66
N TYR A 104 -13.86 10.74 -2.80
CA TYR A 104 -14.56 9.47 -3.02
C TYR A 104 -13.75 8.29 -2.46
N ASN A 105 -14.46 7.25 -2.03
CA ASN A 105 -13.82 6.01 -1.62
C ASN A 105 -13.21 5.34 -2.85
N ILE A 106 -11.89 5.14 -2.82
CA ILE A 106 -11.19 4.46 -3.91
C ILE A 106 -11.54 2.97 -3.83
N ASN A 107 -11.82 2.34 -4.97
CA ASN A 107 -12.08 0.91 -4.99
C ASN A 107 -10.85 0.13 -4.48
N ASN A 108 -11.08 -1.04 -3.89
CA ASN A 108 -10.03 -1.74 -3.15
C ASN A 108 -8.80 -2.10 -3.99
N ASP A 109 -9.00 -2.50 -5.25
CA ASP A 109 -7.88 -2.91 -6.12
C ASP A 109 -7.01 -1.71 -6.52
N ASP A 110 -7.61 -0.60 -6.95
CA ASP A 110 -6.87 0.62 -7.26
C ASP A 110 -6.24 1.23 -6.00
N PHE A 111 -6.94 1.17 -4.88
CA PHE A 111 -6.44 1.67 -3.61
C PHE A 111 -5.19 0.90 -3.16
N GLU A 112 -5.20 -0.43 -3.25
CA GLU A 112 -4.04 -1.24 -2.89
C GLU A 112 -2.85 -0.98 -3.83
N ASN A 113 -3.11 -0.82 -5.13
CA ASN A 113 -2.09 -0.44 -6.12
C ASN A 113 -1.46 0.93 -5.78
N MET A 114 -2.27 1.93 -5.47
CA MET A 114 -1.79 3.25 -5.05
C MET A 114 -1.02 3.19 -3.73
N CYS A 115 -1.45 2.37 -2.76
CA CYS A 115 -0.73 2.16 -1.49
C CYS A 115 0.67 1.59 -1.73
N ILE A 116 0.81 0.63 -2.65
CA ILE A 116 2.12 0.06 -3.01
C ILE A 116 3.04 1.15 -3.57
N LEU A 117 2.56 1.94 -4.55
CA LEU A 117 3.34 3.04 -5.12
C LEU A 117 3.73 4.06 -4.04
N TYR A 118 2.77 4.48 -3.22
CA TYR A 118 3.02 5.44 -2.14
C TYR A 118 4.09 4.93 -1.17
N ASN A 119 4.02 3.67 -0.75
CA ASN A 119 5.02 3.08 0.14
C ASN A 119 6.40 2.97 -0.52
N LEU A 120 6.46 2.65 -1.82
CA LEU A 120 7.71 2.63 -2.59
C LEU A 120 8.38 4.00 -2.59
N TYR A 121 7.68 5.04 -3.03
CA TYR A 121 8.22 6.41 -3.06
C TYR A 121 8.50 6.95 -1.66
N SER A 122 7.67 6.66 -0.67
CA SER A 122 7.87 7.10 0.71
C SER A 122 9.13 6.50 1.33
N ASN A 123 9.38 5.20 1.16
CA ASN A 123 10.60 4.56 1.66
C ASN A 123 11.83 5.01 0.86
N TYR A 124 11.70 5.14 -0.46
CA TYR A 124 12.74 5.69 -1.31
C TYR A 124 13.18 7.09 -0.85
N ASN A 125 12.21 7.99 -0.62
CA ASN A 125 12.46 9.37 -0.20
C ASN A 125 13.06 9.50 1.21
N LYS A 126 12.99 8.44 2.03
CA LYS A 126 13.70 8.36 3.32
C LYS A 126 15.16 7.92 3.18
N ILE A 127 15.52 7.34 2.04
CA ILE A 127 16.91 7.03 1.70
C ILE A 127 17.51 8.22 0.95
N PHE A 128 16.85 8.64 -0.13
CA PHE A 128 17.35 9.67 -1.03
C PHE A 128 16.36 10.83 -1.14
N LYS A 129 16.87 12.05 -1.01
CA LYS A 129 16.11 13.27 -1.33
C LYS A 129 17.03 14.24 -2.04
N ASP A 130 16.57 14.84 -3.13
CA ASP A 130 17.33 15.83 -3.90
C ASP A 130 18.75 15.33 -4.29
N LYS A 131 18.84 14.05 -4.69
CA LYS A 131 20.10 13.33 -5.03
C LYS A 131 21.12 13.24 -3.88
N GLN A 132 20.65 13.28 -2.64
CA GLN A 132 21.48 13.12 -1.44
C GLN A 132 20.93 12.02 -0.55
N VAL A 133 21.80 11.35 0.19
CA VAL A 133 21.41 10.41 1.25
C VAL A 133 20.90 11.20 2.44
N VAL A 134 19.67 10.91 2.90
CA VAL A 134 19.01 11.65 3.99
C VAL A 134 18.71 10.82 5.23
N CYS A 135 18.84 9.50 5.15
CA CYS A 135 18.77 8.64 6.32
C CYS A 135 19.99 8.86 7.23
N ALA A 136 19.74 8.93 8.54
CA ALA A 136 20.78 9.26 9.52
C ALA A 136 21.86 8.18 9.68
N GLU A 137 21.47 6.91 9.52
CA GLU A 137 22.34 5.75 9.75
C GLU A 137 22.18 4.71 8.65
N ARG A 138 23.26 3.99 8.34
CA ARG A 138 23.28 2.90 7.34
C ARG A 138 22.20 1.86 7.59
N ALA A 139 21.97 1.50 8.86
CA ALA A 139 20.95 0.53 9.25
C ALA A 139 19.53 1.00 8.89
N SER A 140 19.24 2.29 9.08
CA SER A 140 17.96 2.90 8.70
C SER A 140 17.79 2.90 7.18
N CYS A 141 18.82 3.31 6.43
CA CYS A 141 18.80 3.27 4.96
C CYS A 141 18.53 1.85 4.43
N LEU A 142 19.20 0.85 5.02
CA LEU A 142 19.01 -0.55 4.65
C LEU A 142 17.61 -1.05 5.00
N GLN A 143 17.03 -0.62 6.13
CA GLN A 143 15.65 -0.94 6.49
C GLN A 143 14.65 -0.38 5.47
N TYR A 144 14.83 0.86 5.02
CA TYR A 144 14.00 1.45 3.97
C TYR A 144 14.19 0.76 2.63
N SER A 145 15.42 0.37 2.28
CA SER A 145 15.70 -0.40 1.06
C SER A 145 15.02 -1.78 1.10
N LYS A 146 15.04 -2.47 2.25
CA LYS A 146 14.27 -3.71 2.49
C LYS A 146 12.76 -3.48 2.38
N ALA A 147 12.26 -2.32 2.78
CA ALA A 147 10.85 -1.96 2.62
C ALA A 147 10.51 -1.77 1.14
N CYS A 148 11.34 -1.08 0.36
CA CYS A 148 11.18 -0.97 -1.09
C CYS A 148 11.16 -2.34 -1.77
N TYR A 149 12.09 -3.25 -1.43
CA TYR A 149 12.09 -4.62 -1.95
C TYR A 149 10.74 -5.33 -1.73
N ARG A 150 10.23 -5.30 -0.48
CA ARG A 150 8.99 -5.99 -0.11
C ARG A 150 7.77 -5.41 -0.83
N GLU A 151 7.68 -4.09 -0.90
CA GLU A 151 6.57 -3.42 -1.60
C GLU A 151 6.63 -3.64 -3.11
N TYR A 152 7.84 -3.63 -3.69
CA TYR A 152 8.01 -3.86 -5.12
C TYR A 152 7.61 -5.27 -5.49
N LYS A 153 8.03 -6.25 -4.69
CA LYS A 153 7.58 -7.64 -4.79
C LYS A 153 6.07 -7.75 -4.76
N ARG A 154 5.42 -7.11 -3.78
CA ARG A 154 3.95 -7.08 -3.67
C ARG A 154 3.30 -6.49 -4.93
N GLY A 155 3.89 -5.43 -5.48
CA GLY A 155 3.48 -4.84 -6.75
C GLY A 155 3.59 -5.79 -7.94
N LEU A 156 4.68 -6.56 -8.05
CA LEU A 156 4.85 -7.56 -9.11
C LEU A 156 3.79 -8.66 -9.03
N ILE A 157 3.48 -9.14 -7.82
CA ILE A 157 2.40 -10.12 -7.59
C ILE A 157 1.06 -9.57 -8.08
N LYS A 158 0.74 -8.31 -7.75
CA LYS A 158 -0.49 -7.65 -8.20
C LYS A 158 -0.54 -7.44 -9.72
N CYS A 159 0.61 -7.19 -10.35
CA CYS A 159 0.71 -7.03 -11.80
C CYS A 159 0.35 -8.30 -12.59
N LEU A 160 0.30 -9.49 -11.95
CA LEU A 160 -0.19 -10.73 -12.57
C LEU A 160 -1.67 -10.60 -13.00
N ASN A 161 -2.45 -9.74 -12.33
CA ASN A 161 -3.87 -9.49 -12.64
C ASN A 161 -4.08 -8.37 -13.69
N ASN A 162 -3.01 -7.97 -14.40
CA ASN A 162 -3.07 -7.18 -15.64
C ASN A 162 -3.60 -5.73 -15.56
N ASN A 163 -3.21 -4.96 -14.54
CA ASN A 163 -3.37 -3.50 -14.55
C ASN A 163 -2.17 -2.82 -15.28
N ILE A 164 -2.40 -2.37 -16.52
CA ILE A 164 -1.35 -1.80 -17.41
C ILE A 164 -0.76 -0.52 -16.82
N ASN A 165 -1.59 0.38 -16.30
CA ASN A 165 -1.15 1.66 -15.75
C ASN A 165 -0.31 1.46 -14.48
N PHE A 166 -0.75 0.59 -13.58
CA PHE A 166 0.01 0.25 -12.38
C PHE A 166 1.36 -0.40 -12.72
N ARG A 167 1.38 -1.33 -13.69
CA ARG A 167 2.64 -1.95 -14.16
C ARG A 167 3.60 -0.91 -14.73
N LYS A 168 3.10 0.05 -15.50
CA LYS A 168 3.91 1.16 -16.03
C LYS A 168 4.51 2.00 -14.90
N ALA A 169 3.71 2.40 -13.92
CA ALA A 169 4.18 3.17 -12.77
C ALA A 169 5.23 2.39 -11.94
N LEU A 170 5.05 1.09 -11.78
CA LEU A 170 6.00 0.22 -11.09
C LEU A 170 7.34 0.11 -11.84
N HIS A 171 7.29 0.04 -13.17
CA HIS A 171 8.49 0.07 -14.01
C HIS A 171 9.22 1.42 -13.95
N GLU A 172 8.47 2.53 -13.96
CA GLU A 172 9.04 3.87 -13.77
C GLU A 172 9.74 4.01 -12.42
N PHE A 173 9.14 3.50 -11.34
CA PHE A 173 9.79 3.45 -10.02
C PHE A 173 11.09 2.65 -10.06
N LYS A 174 11.11 1.47 -10.69
CA LYS A 174 12.33 0.64 -10.80
C LYS A 174 13.45 1.37 -11.54
N ASN A 175 13.12 2.03 -12.65
CA ASN A 175 14.09 2.81 -13.41
C ASN A 175 14.66 3.94 -12.57
N MET A 176 13.82 4.68 -11.86
CA MET A 176 14.25 5.72 -10.93
C MET A 176 15.16 5.15 -9.83
N TYR A 177 14.76 4.05 -9.20
CA TYR A 177 15.50 3.39 -8.11
C TYR A 177 16.92 3.00 -8.53
N ILE A 178 17.09 2.54 -9.77
CA ILE A 178 18.37 2.11 -10.32
C ILE A 178 19.19 3.29 -10.87
N LEU A 179 18.59 4.11 -11.75
CA LEU A 179 19.33 5.08 -12.57
C LEU A 179 19.68 6.36 -11.81
N ASN A 180 18.78 6.85 -10.95
CA ASN A 180 18.96 8.16 -10.33
C ASN A 180 19.99 8.16 -9.19
N ASN A 181 20.43 6.98 -8.75
CA ASN A 181 21.27 6.83 -7.56
C ASN A 181 22.69 6.37 -7.86
N GLN A 182 23.03 6.03 -9.11
CA GLN A 182 24.34 5.44 -9.45
C GLN A 182 25.53 6.33 -9.07
N SER A 183 25.35 7.65 -9.11
CA SER A 183 26.36 8.63 -8.70
C SER A 183 26.20 9.12 -7.26
N VAL A 184 25.16 8.70 -6.55
CA VAL A 184 24.84 9.15 -5.19
C VAL A 184 25.56 8.25 -4.20
N SER A 185 26.50 8.84 -3.46
CA SER A 185 27.25 8.15 -2.41
C SER A 185 27.54 9.11 -1.25
N SER A 186 27.48 8.58 -0.04
CA SER A 186 27.91 9.24 1.19
C SER A 186 28.71 8.27 2.05
N HIS A 187 29.31 8.77 3.14
CA HIS A 187 29.97 7.92 4.12
C HIS A 187 28.99 6.98 4.88
N VAL A 188 27.69 7.29 4.86
CA VAL A 188 26.63 6.53 5.54
C VAL A 188 26.11 5.40 4.66
N PHE A 189 25.85 5.72 3.39
CA PHE A 189 25.16 4.83 2.45
C PHE A 189 25.53 5.21 1.02
N SER A 190 25.61 4.20 0.16
CA SER A 190 25.93 4.31 -1.26
C SER A 190 24.93 3.52 -2.09
N TYR A 191 24.92 3.76 -3.41
CA TYR A 191 24.17 2.92 -4.35
C TYR A 191 24.43 1.42 -4.17
N SER A 192 25.68 1.01 -3.97
CA SER A 192 26.06 -0.39 -3.78
C SER A 192 25.50 -1.03 -2.51
N ASP A 193 24.98 -0.24 -1.57
CA ASP A 193 24.31 -0.74 -0.37
C ASP A 193 22.81 -0.98 -0.60
N LEU A 194 22.25 -0.54 -1.72
CA LEU A 194 20.84 -0.77 -2.04
C LEU A 194 20.59 -2.26 -2.28
N ILE A 195 19.48 -2.72 -1.75
CA ILE A 195 18.93 -4.02 -2.08
C ILE A 195 18.33 -3.94 -3.47
N ASP A 196 18.78 -4.86 -4.33
CA ASP A 196 18.22 -5.04 -5.67
C ASP A 196 16.74 -5.39 -5.60
N LEU A 197 15.94 -4.70 -6.40
CA LEU A 197 14.52 -5.02 -6.53
C LEU A 197 14.36 -6.38 -7.23
N PRO A 198 13.38 -7.21 -6.81
CA PRO A 198 13.18 -8.53 -7.40
C PRO A 198 12.77 -8.42 -8.87
N LYS A 199 13.11 -9.44 -9.66
CA LYS A 199 12.66 -9.56 -11.05
C LYS A 199 11.32 -10.28 -11.13
N ASP A 200 10.64 -10.12 -12.27
CA ASP A 200 9.38 -10.81 -12.55
C ASP A 200 9.55 -12.33 -12.43
N ASP A 201 10.64 -12.86 -12.95
CA ASP A 201 10.96 -14.29 -12.89
C ASP A 201 11.13 -14.81 -11.45
N ASP A 202 11.78 -14.02 -10.58
CA ASP A 202 11.98 -14.40 -9.17
C ASP A 202 10.62 -14.53 -8.45
N VAL A 203 9.72 -13.58 -8.70
CA VAL A 203 8.36 -13.59 -8.13
C VAL A 203 7.52 -14.72 -8.72
N TYR A 204 7.62 -14.97 -10.03
CA TYR A 204 6.92 -16.06 -10.69
C TYR A 204 7.37 -17.43 -10.17
N TYR A 205 8.69 -17.61 -9.98
CA TYR A 205 9.25 -18.85 -9.45
C TYR A 205 8.83 -19.09 -7.99
N GLU A 206 8.77 -18.05 -7.17
CA GLU A 206 8.27 -18.18 -5.80
C GLU A 206 6.78 -18.57 -5.75
N ILE A 207 5.93 -17.96 -6.59
CA ILE A 207 4.49 -18.25 -6.61
C ILE A 207 4.19 -19.62 -7.23
N TYR A 208 4.76 -19.91 -8.39
CA TYR A 208 4.39 -21.09 -9.19
C TYR A 208 5.42 -22.22 -9.11
N GLY A 209 6.71 -21.91 -8.97
CA GLY A 209 7.78 -22.90 -8.79
C GLY A 209 7.75 -23.58 -7.42
N GLY A 210 7.37 -22.85 -6.36
CA GLY A 210 7.07 -23.43 -5.05
C GLY A 210 5.90 -24.43 -5.07
N LEU A 211 4.97 -24.26 -6.02
CA LEU A 211 3.82 -25.14 -6.26
C LEU A 211 4.17 -26.43 -7.03
N ASN A 212 5.35 -26.52 -7.66
CA ASN A 212 5.79 -27.73 -8.37
C ASN A 212 6.03 -28.91 -7.41
N ASN A 213 6.28 -28.61 -6.11
CA ASN A 213 6.25 -29.60 -5.03
C ASN A 213 4.85 -30.23 -4.85
N TRP A 214 3.77 -29.49 -5.15
CA TRP A 214 2.41 -30.03 -5.06
C TRP A 214 2.12 -31.01 -6.21
N LYS A 215 2.66 -30.81 -7.42
CA LYS A 215 2.54 -31.83 -8.49
C LYS A 215 3.15 -33.17 -8.06
N ASN A 216 4.32 -33.14 -7.39
CA ASN A 216 4.95 -34.33 -6.83
C ASN A 216 4.10 -34.95 -5.69
N ILE A 217 3.50 -34.13 -4.83
CA ILE A 217 2.56 -34.60 -3.78
C ILE A 217 1.29 -35.23 -4.39
N VAL A 218 0.72 -34.63 -5.44
CA VAL A 218 -0.47 -35.15 -6.15
C VAL A 218 -0.17 -36.48 -6.84
N ILE A 219 0.96 -36.57 -7.56
CA ILE A 219 1.42 -37.82 -8.20
C ILE A 219 1.67 -38.90 -7.15
N MET A 220 2.25 -38.55 -5.99
CA MET A 220 2.48 -39.47 -4.88
C MET A 220 1.17 -39.97 -4.26
N ILE A 221 0.18 -39.10 -4.07
CA ILE A 221 -1.15 -39.47 -3.54
C ILE A 221 -1.91 -40.39 -4.52
N PHE A 222 -1.89 -40.10 -5.83
CA PHE A 222 -2.50 -40.98 -6.84
C PHE A 222 -1.84 -42.36 -6.89
N SER A 223 -0.51 -42.42 -6.72
CA SER A 223 0.23 -43.69 -6.70
C SER A 223 -0.11 -44.58 -5.50
N ILE A 224 -0.59 -44.00 -4.40
CA ILE A 224 -0.93 -44.72 -3.17
C ILE A 224 -2.42 -45.08 -3.10
N LEU A 225 -3.32 -44.19 -3.57
CA LEU A 225 -4.77 -44.39 -3.48
C LEU A 225 -5.29 -45.40 -4.52
N VAL A 226 -4.72 -45.45 -5.72
CA VAL A 226 -5.15 -46.39 -6.77
C VAL A 226 -4.96 -47.86 -6.35
N PRO A 227 -3.81 -48.26 -5.75
CA PRO A 227 -3.65 -49.59 -5.17
C PRO A 227 -4.64 -49.89 -4.03
N MET A 228 -4.90 -48.92 -3.14
CA MET A 228 -5.82 -49.13 -2.01
C MET A 228 -7.27 -49.36 -2.46
N ILE A 229 -7.74 -48.61 -3.45
CA ILE A 229 -9.08 -48.83 -4.04
C ILE A 229 -9.14 -50.21 -4.71
N GLY A 230 -8.10 -50.60 -5.45
CA GLY A 230 -8.01 -51.92 -6.07
C GLY A 230 -8.06 -53.06 -5.04
N MET A 231 -7.33 -52.91 -3.93
CA MET A 231 -7.30 -53.89 -2.84
C MET A 231 -8.66 -53.98 -2.12
N PHE A 232 -9.31 -52.84 -1.88
CA PHE A 232 -10.66 -52.79 -1.30
C PHE A 232 -11.70 -53.50 -2.17
N LEU A 233 -11.66 -53.28 -3.50
CA LEU A 233 -12.53 -53.94 -4.47
C LEU A 233 -12.25 -55.46 -4.53
N TYR A 234 -10.99 -55.87 -4.42
CA TYR A 234 -10.60 -57.27 -4.35
C TYR A 234 -11.17 -57.95 -3.09
N PHE A 235 -10.98 -57.36 -1.91
CA PHE A 235 -11.55 -57.90 -0.66
C PHE A 235 -13.08 -57.94 -0.68
N TYR A 236 -13.73 -56.91 -1.22
CA TYR A 236 -15.18 -56.91 -1.41
C TYR A 236 -15.65 -58.08 -2.29
N LYS A 237 -14.94 -58.35 -3.38
CA LYS A 237 -15.24 -59.47 -4.28
C LYS A 237 -15.02 -60.83 -3.61
N VAL A 238 -13.92 -61.01 -2.88
CA VAL A 238 -13.61 -62.26 -2.15
C VAL A 238 -14.64 -62.53 -1.06
N ASN A 239 -14.98 -61.53 -0.25
CA ASN A 239 -16.00 -61.68 0.80
C ASN A 239 -17.37 -62.04 0.23
N LYS A 240 -17.73 -61.53 -0.96
CA LYS A 240 -18.98 -61.91 -1.64
C LYS A 240 -19.00 -63.35 -2.16
N ILE A 241 -17.83 -63.93 -2.44
CA ILE A 241 -17.69 -65.33 -2.89
C ILE A 241 -17.67 -66.30 -1.70
N VAL A 242 -17.06 -65.91 -0.59
CA VAL A 242 -16.92 -66.75 0.62
C VAL A 242 -18.23 -66.84 1.43
N ILE A 243 -19.14 -65.87 1.30
CA ILE A 243 -20.44 -65.83 2.00
C ILE A 243 -21.58 -66.44 1.15
N LYS A 244 -21.25 -67.30 0.18
CA LYS A 244 -22.23 -68.00 -0.67
C LYS A 244 -22.01 -69.50 -0.61
#